data_AF-Q5ZSE3-F1
#
_entry.id   AF-Q5ZSE3-F1
#
_cell.length_a   1.000
_cell.length_b   1.000
_cell.length_c   1.000
_cell.angle_alpha   90.00
_cell.angle_beta   90.00
_cell.angle_gamma   90.00
#
_symmetry.space_group_name_H-M   'P 1'
#
loop_
_entity.id
_entity.type
_entity.pdbx_description
1 polymer ?
#
loop_
_entity_poly.entity_id
_entity_poly.type
_entity_poly.pdbx_seq_one_letter_code
_entity_poly.pdbx_strand_id
1 'polypeptide(L)'
;MTVPEITLSRVYSPPEHKEGLWILVDRLWPRGIKKDSFLLDMWLKDIAPSPALRKWFHQDSEHWHEFAKRYAQELKEKPELIEHVLALASTSPVTLFYAAKDLQHNHALVLQKVLKSWPKIPEIK
;
A
#
# COMPACT_ATOMS: atom_id res chain seq x y z
N MET A 1 -9.01 21.93 -3.76
CA MET A 1 -7.99 20.86 -3.80
C MET A 1 -8.73 19.55 -3.88
N THR A 2 -8.72 18.90 -5.03
CA THR A 2 -9.30 17.57 -5.23
C THR A 2 -8.54 16.58 -4.37
N VAL A 3 -9.27 15.74 -3.62
CA VAL A 3 -8.65 14.67 -2.83
C VAL A 3 -7.98 13.69 -3.83
N PRO A 4 -6.71 13.32 -3.63
CA PRO A 4 -6.04 12.40 -4.55
C PRO A 4 -6.81 11.08 -4.65
N GLU A 5 -7.13 10.66 -5.88
CA GLU A 5 -7.87 9.43 -6.14
C GLU A 5 -6.94 8.22 -5.99
N ILE A 6 -6.95 7.66 -4.78
CA ILE A 6 -6.11 6.51 -4.42
C ILE A 6 -7.02 5.33 -4.08
N THR A 7 -6.92 4.28 -4.88
CA THR A 7 -7.70 3.04 -4.76
C THR A 7 -6.79 1.85 -4.43
N LEU A 8 -7.40 0.74 -3.99
CA LEU A 8 -6.69 -0.50 -3.66
C LEU A 8 -7.19 -1.61 -4.58
N SER A 9 -6.29 -2.48 -5.03
CA SER A 9 -6.67 -3.70 -5.73
C SER A 9 -5.73 -4.86 -5.41
N ARG A 10 -6.26 -6.07 -5.48
CA ARG A 10 -5.44 -7.27 -5.35
C ARG A 10 -4.85 -7.62 -6.70
N VAL A 11 -3.58 -8.01 -6.70
CA VAL A 11 -2.90 -8.53 -7.90
C VAL A 11 -3.55 -9.79 -8.46
N TYR A 12 -4.37 -10.50 -7.68
CA TYR A 12 -5.09 -11.69 -8.14
C TYR A 12 -6.52 -11.39 -8.60
N SER A 13 -6.96 -10.14 -8.52
CA SER A 13 -8.29 -9.70 -8.94
C SER A 13 -8.20 -8.24 -9.43
N PRO A 14 -7.38 -7.97 -10.47
CA PRO A 14 -7.23 -6.62 -10.99
C PRO A 14 -8.55 -6.11 -11.62
N PRO A 15 -8.75 -4.79 -11.71
CA PRO A 15 -9.82 -4.22 -12.52
C PRO A 15 -9.70 -4.67 -13.98
N GLU A 16 -10.83 -4.76 -14.67
CA GLU A 16 -10.89 -5.15 -16.08
C GLU A 16 -10.17 -4.16 -17.00
N HIS A 17 -10.23 -2.88 -16.64
CA HIS A 17 -9.58 -1.79 -17.37
C HIS A 17 -8.51 -1.12 -16.50
N LYS A 18 -7.36 -0.86 -17.11
CA LYS A 18 -6.30 -0.09 -16.47
C LYS A 18 -6.59 1.40 -16.60
N GLU A 19 -6.81 2.03 -15.46
CA GLU A 19 -6.91 3.48 -15.34
C GLU A 19 -5.78 4.00 -14.45
N GLY A 20 -5.16 5.09 -14.90
CA GLY A 20 -4.07 5.75 -14.18
C GLY A 20 -2.86 4.84 -13.92
N LEU A 21 -2.23 5.06 -12.77
CA LEU A 21 -0.98 4.41 -12.37
C LEU A 21 -1.25 3.20 -11.47
N TRP A 22 -0.70 2.06 -11.84
CA TRP A 22 -0.77 0.81 -11.09
C TRP A 22 0.55 0.58 -10.37
N ILE A 23 0.53 0.68 -9.04
CA ILE A 23 1.73 0.64 -8.21
C ILE A 23 1.68 -0.56 -7.27
N LEU A 24 2.64 -1.48 -7.36
CA LEU A 24 2.78 -2.54 -6.38
C LEU A 24 3.42 -2.02 -5.09
N VAL A 25 2.76 -2.27 -3.97
CA VAL A 25 3.18 -1.82 -2.63
C VAL A 25 3.53 -2.99 -1.71
N ASP A 26 3.63 -4.21 -2.24
CA ASP A 26 4.18 -5.34 -1.49
C ASP A 26 5.69 -5.31 -1.51
N ARG A 27 6.33 -5.64 -0.39
CA ARG A 27 7.78 -5.78 -0.34
C ARG A 27 8.29 -6.91 -1.24
N LEU A 28 7.52 -7.98 -1.36
CA LEU A 28 7.86 -9.14 -2.16
C LEU A 28 6.98 -9.18 -3.40
N TRP A 29 7.56 -9.67 -4.49
CA TRP A 29 6.80 -9.91 -5.70
C TRP A 29 5.72 -10.99 -5.45
N PRO A 30 4.47 -10.80 -5.93
CA PRO A 30 3.40 -11.77 -5.74
C PRO A 30 3.72 -13.13 -6.35
N ARG A 31 3.39 -14.20 -5.63
CA ARG A 31 3.64 -15.57 -6.11
C ARG A 31 2.72 -15.89 -7.29
N GLY A 32 3.28 -16.57 -8.29
CA GLY A 32 2.52 -17.01 -9.47
C GLY A 32 2.20 -15.92 -10.49
N ILE A 33 2.61 -14.66 -10.25
CA ILE A 33 2.49 -13.57 -11.22
C ILE A 33 3.86 -13.40 -11.90
N LYS A 34 3.92 -13.35 -13.23
CA LYS A 34 5.15 -13.00 -13.94
C LYS A 34 5.31 -11.48 -13.96
N LYS A 35 6.56 -10.99 -13.85
CA LYS A 35 6.84 -9.55 -13.85
C LYS A 35 6.36 -8.86 -15.11
N ASP A 36 6.57 -9.50 -16.26
CA ASP A 36 6.23 -8.92 -17.55
C ASP A 36 4.75 -9.09 -17.94
N SER A 37 3.98 -9.89 -17.18
CA SER A 37 2.58 -10.19 -17.50
C SER A 37 1.57 -9.32 -16.75
N PHE A 38 2.02 -8.46 -15.84
CA PHE A 38 1.15 -7.61 -15.03
C PHE A 38 1.48 -6.15 -15.30
N LEU A 39 0.45 -5.36 -15.60
CA LEU A 39 0.57 -3.96 -16.06
C LEU A 39 0.99 -2.98 -14.96
N LEU A 40 1.83 -3.38 -14.00
CA LEU A 40 2.35 -2.47 -12.98
C LEU A 40 3.28 -1.46 -13.64
N ASP A 41 3.06 -0.18 -13.36
CA ASP A 41 3.97 0.90 -13.76
C ASP A 41 5.16 0.98 -12.82
N MET A 42 4.95 0.68 -11.53
CA MET A 42 5.96 0.85 -10.49
C MET A 42 5.87 -0.23 -9.41
N TRP A 43 7.01 -0.47 -8.75
CA TRP A 43 7.11 -1.33 -7.58
C TRP A 43 7.81 -0.59 -6.43
N LEU A 44 7.01 -0.07 -5.49
CA LEU A 44 7.48 0.68 -4.33
C LEU A 44 7.71 -0.24 -3.12
N LYS A 45 8.60 -1.23 -3.25
CA LYS A 45 8.87 -2.23 -2.21
C LYS A 45 9.30 -1.67 -0.84
N ASP A 46 9.82 -0.45 -0.81
CA ASP A 46 10.36 0.20 0.40
C ASP A 46 9.33 1.04 1.16
N ILE A 47 8.16 1.29 0.54
CA ILE A 47 6.99 1.85 1.22
C ILE A 47 6.30 0.80 2.09
N ALA A 48 6.45 -0.48 1.76
CA ALA A 48 5.84 -1.59 2.48
C ALA A 48 6.39 -1.72 3.92
N PRO A 49 5.68 -2.44 4.82
CA PRO A 49 6.15 -2.68 6.18
C PRO A 49 7.54 -3.31 6.21
N SER A 50 8.31 -2.99 7.23
CA SER A 50 9.63 -3.59 7.41
C SER A 50 9.55 -5.13 7.50
N PRO A 51 10.62 -5.86 7.12
CA PRO A 51 10.66 -7.31 7.27
C PRO A 51 10.40 -7.77 8.70
N ALA A 52 10.86 -7.01 9.70
CA ALA A 52 10.66 -7.33 11.10
C ALA A 52 9.18 -7.18 11.49
N LEU A 53 8.55 -6.05 11.17
CA LEU A 53 7.15 -5.80 11.47
C LEU A 53 6.22 -6.79 10.76
N ARG A 54 6.51 -7.10 9.49
CA ARG A 54 5.77 -8.10 8.72
C ARG A 54 5.87 -9.49 9.34
N LYS A 55 7.08 -9.92 9.76
CA LYS A 55 7.27 -11.22 10.42
C LYS A 55 6.51 -11.29 11.73
N TRP A 56 6.58 -10.25 12.54
CA TRP A 56 5.88 -10.16 13.82
C TRP A 56 4.36 -10.27 13.65
N PHE A 57 3.75 -9.54 12.72
CA PHE A 57 2.30 -9.62 12.48
C PHE A 57 1.85 -10.98 11.90
N HIS A 58 2.72 -11.66 11.14
CA HIS A 58 2.41 -13.01 10.66
C HIS A 58 2.50 -14.10 11.75
N GLN A 59 3.13 -13.81 12.90
CA GLN A 59 3.18 -14.75 14.02
C GLN A 59 1.90 -14.70 14.85
N ASP A 60 1.30 -13.52 14.99
CA ASP A 60 0.03 -13.32 15.69
C ASP A 60 -0.80 -12.24 14.98
N SER A 61 -1.81 -12.68 14.23
CA SER A 61 -2.70 -11.80 13.47
C SER A 61 -3.72 -11.06 14.34
N GLU A 62 -3.87 -11.41 15.62
CA GLU A 62 -4.77 -10.70 16.54
C GLU A 62 -4.27 -9.27 16.85
N HIS A 63 -2.99 -8.99 16.53
CA HIS A 63 -2.36 -7.70 16.73
C HIS A 63 -2.56 -6.68 15.60
N TRP A 64 -3.64 -6.78 14.81
CA TRP A 64 -3.90 -5.88 13.68
C TRP A 64 -3.76 -4.39 14.03
N HIS A 65 -4.41 -3.95 15.11
CA HIS A 65 -4.42 -2.55 15.50
C HIS A 65 -3.01 -2.03 15.82
N GLU A 66 -2.20 -2.85 16.47
CA GLU A 66 -0.82 -2.53 16.82
C GLU A 66 0.10 -2.58 15.59
N PHE A 67 -0.10 -3.54 14.69
CA PHE A 67 0.57 -3.59 13.39
C PHE A 67 0.33 -2.29 12.60
N ALA A 68 -0.92 -1.87 12.50
CA ALA A 68 -1.30 -0.67 11.78
C ALA A 68 -0.63 0.59 12.35
N LYS A 69 -0.61 0.73 13.68
CA LYS A 69 0.09 1.83 14.36
C LYS A 69 1.58 1.84 14.06
N ARG A 70 2.25 0.69 14.24
CA ARG A 70 3.70 0.58 13.98
C ARG A 70 4.04 0.88 12.54
N TYR A 71 3.26 0.36 11.60
CA TYR A 71 3.50 0.61 10.18
C TYR A 71 3.26 2.08 9.81
N ALA A 72 2.23 2.73 10.36
CA ALA A 72 2.03 4.16 10.15
C ALA A 72 3.20 5.01 10.69
N GLN A 73 3.85 4.58 11.78
CA GLN A 73 5.08 5.24 12.25
C GLN A 73 6.26 4.99 11.31
N GLU A 74 6.46 3.75 10.83
CA GLU A 74 7.50 3.45 9.82
C GLU A 74 7.35 4.31 8.56
N LEU A 75 6.10 4.60 8.15
CA LEU A 75 5.80 5.48 7.02
C LEU A 75 6.12 6.95 7.33
N LYS A 76 5.87 7.41 8.56
CA LYS A 76 6.18 8.78 8.98
C LYS A 76 7.68 9.07 9.01
N GLU A 77 8.50 8.04 9.23
CA GLU A 77 9.97 8.13 9.13
C GLU A 77 10.47 8.19 7.67
N LYS A 78 9.58 8.02 6.69
CA LYS A 78 9.88 8.06 5.25
C LYS A 78 8.94 9.01 4.49
N PRO A 79 8.85 10.29 4.89
CA PRO A 79 7.93 11.25 4.29
C PRO A 79 8.11 11.36 2.77
N GLU A 80 9.33 11.22 2.26
CA GLU A 80 9.66 11.30 0.84
C GLU A 80 8.94 10.23 -0.01
N LEU A 81 8.73 9.02 0.53
CA LEU A 81 8.00 7.97 -0.19
C LEU A 81 6.50 8.27 -0.25
N ILE A 82 5.95 8.83 0.82
CA ILE A 82 4.55 9.24 0.88
C ILE A 82 4.30 10.40 -0.08
N GLU A 83 5.13 11.43 -0.01
CA GLU A 83 5.07 12.60 -0.88
C GLU A 83 5.25 12.24 -2.35
N HIS A 84 6.11 11.26 -2.67
CA HIS A 84 6.25 10.75 -4.02
C HIS A 84 4.94 10.17 -4.56
N VAL A 85 4.26 9.31 -3.79
CA VAL A 85 2.96 8.74 -4.20
C VAL A 85 1.89 9.82 -4.32
N LEU A 86 1.87 10.81 -3.42
CA LEU A 86 0.94 11.93 -3.50
C LEU A 86 1.18 12.83 -4.71
N ALA A 87 2.44 13.06 -5.08
CA ALA A 87 2.79 13.79 -6.29
C ALA A 87 2.29 13.07 -7.54
N LEU A 88 2.44 11.74 -7.61
CA LEU A 88 1.87 10.92 -8.67
C LEU A 88 0.34 11.04 -8.71
N ALA A 89 -0.30 10.86 -7.56
CA ALA A 89 -1.76 10.93 -7.41
C ALA A 89 -2.36 12.31 -7.70
N SER A 90 -1.54 13.37 -7.70
CA SER A 90 -1.97 14.72 -8.09
C SER A 90 -2.15 14.89 -9.61
N THR A 91 -1.57 13.98 -10.39
CA THR A 91 -1.55 14.05 -11.86
C THR A 91 -2.37 12.94 -12.54
N SER A 92 -2.58 11.82 -11.85
CA SER A 92 -3.30 10.65 -12.37
C SER A 92 -3.91 9.85 -11.22
N PRO A 93 -5.05 9.16 -11.41
CA PRO A 93 -5.53 8.19 -10.44
C PRO A 93 -4.47 7.14 -10.12
N VAL A 94 -4.39 6.70 -8.87
CA VAL A 94 -3.41 5.70 -8.42
C VAL A 94 -4.13 4.49 -7.85
N THR A 95 -3.87 3.31 -8.40
CA THR A 95 -4.25 2.02 -7.80
C THR A 95 -3.05 1.38 -7.13
N LEU A 96 -3.14 1.20 -5.81
CA LEU A 96 -2.13 0.47 -5.04
C LEU A 96 -2.46 -1.02 -5.04
N PHE A 97 -1.54 -1.82 -5.58
CA PHE A 97 -1.65 -3.25 -5.70
C PHE A 97 -0.97 -3.99 -4.55
N TYR A 98 -1.64 -5.01 -4.03
CA TYR A 98 -1.15 -5.90 -2.97
C TYR A 98 -1.56 -7.36 -3.21
N ALA A 99 -0.88 -8.30 -2.56
CA ALA A 99 -1.13 -9.74 -2.71
C ALA A 99 -1.85 -10.40 -1.53
N ALA A 100 -1.95 -9.73 -0.37
CA ALA A 100 -2.59 -10.28 0.82
C ALA A 100 -4.00 -10.83 0.50
N LYS A 101 -4.35 -11.98 1.10
CA LYS A 101 -5.70 -12.58 0.96
C LYS A 101 -6.72 -11.89 1.87
N ASP A 102 -6.28 -11.45 3.05
CA ASP A 102 -7.12 -10.73 4.00
C ASP A 102 -7.43 -9.32 3.47
N LEU A 103 -8.71 -9.08 3.21
CA LEU A 103 -9.22 -7.81 2.67
C LEU A 103 -9.43 -6.76 3.75
N GLN A 104 -9.48 -7.16 5.03
CA GLN A 104 -9.77 -6.30 6.17
C GLN A 104 -8.49 -5.95 6.95
N HIS A 105 -7.52 -6.86 6.99
CA HIS A 105 -6.26 -6.69 7.72
C HIS A 105 -5.05 -6.87 6.80
N ASN A 106 -4.78 -5.84 5.98
CA ASN A 106 -3.59 -5.79 5.13
C ASN A 106 -2.93 -4.41 5.16
N HIS A 107 -1.62 -4.37 4.94
CA HIS A 107 -0.85 -3.12 4.98
C HIS A 107 -1.29 -2.09 3.95
N ALA A 108 -1.86 -2.49 2.81
CA ALA A 108 -2.30 -1.54 1.80
C ALA A 108 -3.44 -0.63 2.30
N LEU A 109 -4.32 -1.14 3.17
CA LEU A 109 -5.34 -0.32 3.86
C LEU A 109 -4.71 0.76 4.74
N VAL A 110 -3.68 0.40 5.51
CA VAL A 110 -2.95 1.34 6.37
C VAL A 110 -2.28 2.42 5.52
N LEU A 111 -1.59 2.00 4.45
CA LEU A 111 -0.91 2.92 3.54
C LEU A 111 -1.90 3.89 2.87
N GLN A 112 -3.03 3.39 2.36
CA GLN A 112 -4.05 4.26 1.76
C GLN A 112 -4.60 5.27 2.77
N LYS A 113 -4.88 4.83 4.01
CA LYS A 113 -5.34 5.74 5.07
C LYS A 113 -4.29 6.83 5.32
N VAL A 114 -3.01 6.47 5.47
CA VAL A 114 -1.90 7.43 5.68
C VAL A 114 -1.80 8.41 4.51
N LEU A 115 -1.83 7.94 3.27
CA LEU A 115 -1.79 8.80 2.08
C LEU A 115 -2.95 9.81 2.07
N LYS A 116 -4.16 9.37 2.40
CA LYS A 116 -5.35 10.24 2.39
C LYS A 116 -5.37 11.26 3.54
N SER A 117 -4.65 11.01 4.64
CA SER A 117 -4.61 11.91 5.81
C SER A 117 -3.30 12.68 5.96
N TRP A 118 -2.30 12.42 5.12
CA TRP A 118 -0.96 12.99 5.22
C TRP A 118 -1.01 14.54 5.27
N PRO A 119 -0.19 15.21 6.11
CA PRO A 119 0.87 14.68 6.99
C PRO A 119 0.39 14.17 8.37
N LYS A 120 -0.92 14.01 8.58
CA LYS A 120 -1.45 13.48 9.84
C LYS A 120 -1.46 11.96 9.79
N ILE A 121 -1.00 11.32 10.87
CA ILE A 121 -1.20 9.88 11.07
C ILE A 121 -2.69 9.66 11.40
N PRO A 122 -3.40 8.82 10.64
CA PRO A 122 -4.81 8.56 10.89
C PRO A 122 -4.98 7.63 12.11
N GLU A 123 -6.10 7.74 12.79
CA GLU A 123 -6.54 6.68 13.70
C GLU A 123 -6.91 5.45 12.87
N ILE A 124 -6.21 4.34 13.11
CA ILE A 124 -6.51 3.08 12.42
C ILE A 124 -7.30 2.23 13.39
N LYS A 125 -8.63 2.27 13.26
CA LYS A 125 -9.54 1.33 13.89
C LYS A 125 -9.52 0.01 13.14
#